data_AF-A0A957UFG3-F1
#
_entry.id   AF-A0A957UFG3-F1
#
_cell.length_a   1.000
_cell.length_b   1.000
_cell.length_c   1.000
_cell.angle_alpha   90.00
_cell.angle_beta   90.00
_cell.angle_gamma   90.00
#
_symmetry.space_group_name_H-M   'P 1'
#
loop_
_entity.id
_entity.type
_entity.pdbx_description
1 polymer ?
#
loop_
_entity_poly.entity_id
_entity_poly.type
_entity_poly.pdbx_seq_one_letter_code
_entity_poly.pdbx_strand_id
1 'polypeptide(L)'
;MLEQQISTSQSSQSRTAHRTWRLALLAAILLLVALIVFKGVTLSLAAWDAYRSAMQLRAMLAVSPLLSNMSAIQETVGEMESAYDGLAGELQPLLPATALLRSVPDYGPLAAAAPALLPVGDQGMALLRKGVDLAAPHIAELRAAQPDASIVDLLPQVAARVGPELPALAEDLASLKTSLAAVDTSEMPDRAVALLQGAPGALALAEVVTRLGPELPALLGMDGPKHYLVLVQNNHELRATGGFIAAIGKITLDQGKLVELDFVDSYDIYRNDGVYPPAPTPM
;
A
#
# COMPACT_ATOMS: atom_id res chain seq x y z
N MET A 1 29.51 75.98 63.54
CA MET A 1 30.09 75.66 62.21
C MET A 1 30.80 74.33 62.33
N LEU A 2 30.21 73.26 61.81
CA LEU A 2 30.88 71.99 61.51
C LEU A 2 30.04 71.32 60.41
N GLU A 3 30.49 71.50 59.19
CA GLU A 3 29.92 70.94 57.97
C GLU A 3 30.31 69.47 57.78
N GLN A 4 29.31 68.71 57.34
CA GLN A 4 29.34 67.67 56.31
C GLN A 4 30.58 66.79 56.15
N GLN A 5 30.37 65.47 56.34
CA GLN A 5 30.77 64.47 55.34
C GLN A 5 29.78 63.29 55.35
N ILE A 6 28.96 63.19 54.29
CA ILE A 6 28.25 61.94 53.94
C ILE A 6 28.76 61.54 52.55
N SER A 7 29.53 60.47 52.52
CA SER A 7 30.01 59.79 51.32
C SER A 7 28.85 59.07 50.63
N THR A 8 28.62 59.35 49.35
CA THR A 8 27.70 58.61 48.48
C THR A 8 28.51 57.88 47.41
N SER A 9 28.65 56.56 47.56
CA SER A 9 29.12 55.66 46.50
C SER A 9 27.91 54.95 45.87
N GLN A 10 27.42 55.46 44.73
CA GLN A 10 26.39 54.77 43.94
C GLN A 10 26.99 54.04 42.73
N SER A 11 27.04 52.72 42.87
CA SER A 11 26.64 51.69 41.90
C SER A 11 26.69 52.02 40.39
N SER A 12 27.77 51.62 39.71
CA SER A 12 27.90 51.62 38.23
C SER A 12 27.62 50.25 37.56
N GLN A 13 27.09 49.25 38.27
CA GLN A 13 27.04 47.86 37.80
C GLN A 13 25.82 47.47 36.92
N SER A 14 24.80 48.31 36.74
CA SER A 14 23.52 47.85 36.12
C SER A 14 23.49 47.83 34.58
N ARG A 15 24.42 48.51 33.88
CA ARG A 15 24.34 48.67 32.41
C ARG A 15 24.92 47.51 31.59
N THR A 16 25.85 46.73 32.14
CA THR A 16 26.50 45.61 31.42
C THR A 16 25.64 44.35 31.38
N ALA A 17 24.90 44.07 32.45
CA ALA A 17 24.03 42.89 32.58
C ALA A 17 22.88 42.86 31.55
N HIS A 18 22.31 44.01 31.18
CA HIS A 18 21.25 44.08 30.16
C HIS A 18 21.76 43.82 28.74
N ARG A 19 23.03 44.14 28.45
CA ARG A 19 23.63 43.92 27.12
C ARG A 19 23.99 42.45 26.91
N THR A 20 24.50 41.77 27.93
CA THR A 20 24.81 40.34 27.87
C THR A 20 23.55 39.48 27.74
N TRP A 21 22.46 39.84 28.43
CA TRP A 21 21.18 39.12 28.30
C TRP A 21 20.55 39.26 26.90
N ARG A 22 20.61 40.46 26.29
CA ARG A 22 20.13 40.66 24.91
C ARG A 22 20.95 39.87 23.88
N LEU A 23 22.27 39.81 24.05
CA LEU A 23 23.14 39.00 23.18
C LEU A 23 22.90 37.50 23.37
N ALA A 24 22.69 37.05 24.61
CA ALA A 24 22.34 35.65 24.89
C ALA A 24 20.97 35.28 24.29
N LEU A 25 19.98 36.17 24.37
CA LEU A 25 18.65 35.98 23.77
C LEU A 25 18.73 35.95 22.24
N LEU A 26 19.49 36.86 21.61
CA LEU A 26 19.76 36.83 20.17
C LEU A 26 20.46 35.54 19.74
N ALA A 27 21.48 35.10 20.48
CA ALA A 27 22.17 33.84 20.20
C ALA A 27 21.24 32.63 20.33
N ALA A 28 20.36 32.61 21.34
CA ALA A 28 19.36 31.57 21.52
C ALA A 28 18.34 31.55 20.37
N ILE A 29 17.87 32.71 19.91
CA ILE A 29 16.97 32.82 18.74
C ILE A 29 17.68 32.33 17.48
N LEU A 30 18.92 32.76 17.23
CA LEU A 30 19.69 32.32 16.05
C LEU A 30 19.94 30.81 16.07
N LEU A 31 20.24 30.24 17.24
CA LEU A 31 20.42 28.81 17.39
C LEU A 31 19.12 28.04 17.16
N LEU A 32 17.98 28.56 17.66
CA LEU A 32 16.67 28.00 17.38
C LEU A 32 16.33 28.04 15.89
N VAL A 33 16.58 29.17 15.22
CA VAL A 33 16.38 29.32 13.77
C VAL A 33 17.27 28.36 13.00
N ALA A 34 18.55 28.25 13.37
CA ALA A 34 19.48 27.30 12.74
C ALA A 34 19.01 25.85 12.90
N LEU A 35 18.48 25.50 14.08
CA LEU A 35 17.92 24.17 14.34
C LEU A 35 16.65 23.91 13.51
N ILE A 36 15.75 24.89 13.40
CA ILE A 36 14.54 24.81 12.55
C ILE A 36 14.94 24.62 11.08
N VAL A 37 15.90 25.42 10.58
CA VAL A 37 16.40 25.30 9.21
C VAL A 37 17.06 23.94 8.98
N PHE A 38 17.93 23.51 9.90
CA PHE A 38 18.58 22.20 9.83
C PHE A 38 17.54 21.07 9.76
N LYS A 39 16.54 21.07 10.65
CA LYS A 39 15.46 20.07 10.65
C LYS A 39 14.55 20.17 9.42
N GLY A 40 14.29 21.38 8.92
CA GLY A 40 13.55 21.56 7.68
C GLY A 40 14.28 20.95 6.48
N VAL A 41 15.61 21.10 6.41
CA VAL A 41 16.43 20.51 5.35
C VAL A 41 16.48 18.99 5.47
N THR A 42 16.76 18.43 6.66
CA THR A 42 16.83 16.97 6.83
C THR A 42 15.50 16.29 6.52
N LEU A 43 14.39 16.87 7.00
CA LEU A 43 13.05 16.38 6.70
C LEU A 43 12.72 16.44 5.21
N SER A 44 13.09 17.53 4.54
CA SER A 44 12.83 17.69 3.10
C SER A 44 13.61 16.69 2.27
N LEU A 45 14.87 16.42 2.63
CA LEU A 45 15.69 15.40 1.96
C LEU A 45 15.11 14.00 2.17
N ALA A 46 14.76 13.64 3.41
CA ALA A 46 14.17 12.33 3.71
C ALA A 46 12.81 12.14 3.00
N ALA A 47 11.97 13.17 2.96
CA ALA A 47 10.70 13.14 2.23
C ALA A 47 10.91 12.99 0.72
N TRP A 48 11.93 13.64 0.17
CA TRP A 48 12.29 13.54 -1.25
C TRP A 48 12.77 12.13 -1.61
N ASP A 49 13.62 11.53 -0.77
CA ASP A 49 14.11 10.17 -1.00
C ASP A 49 12.96 9.16 -0.93
N ALA A 50 12.08 9.26 0.08
CA ALA A 50 10.89 8.41 0.19
C ALA A 50 9.96 8.57 -1.02
N TYR A 51 9.71 9.80 -1.46
CA TYR A 51 8.89 10.08 -2.65
C TYR A 51 9.50 9.50 -3.92
N ARG A 52 10.81 9.68 -4.11
CA ARG A 52 11.53 9.18 -5.28
C ARG A 52 11.50 7.66 -5.35
N SER A 53 11.81 6.97 -4.25
CA SER A 53 11.79 5.50 -4.18
C SER A 53 10.39 4.94 -4.43
N ALA A 54 9.36 5.58 -3.86
CA ALA A 54 7.95 5.21 -4.12
C ALA A 54 7.57 5.39 -5.60
N MET A 55 7.98 6.50 -6.22
CA MET A 55 7.71 6.75 -7.65
C MET A 55 8.50 5.81 -8.56
N GLN A 56 9.71 5.43 -8.18
CA GLN A 56 10.51 4.44 -8.90
C GLN A 56 9.83 3.06 -8.87
N LEU A 57 9.39 2.60 -7.69
CA LEU A 57 8.64 1.36 -7.56
C LEU A 57 7.35 1.40 -8.39
N ARG A 58 6.59 2.50 -8.30
CA ARG A 58 5.37 2.67 -9.11
C ARG A 58 5.65 2.61 -10.60
N ALA A 59 6.73 3.23 -11.08
CA ALA A 59 7.11 3.19 -12.49
C ALA A 59 7.50 1.76 -12.93
N MET A 60 8.23 1.01 -12.09
CA MET A 60 8.56 -0.39 -12.35
C MET A 60 7.29 -1.24 -12.49
N LEU A 61 6.34 -1.09 -11.57
CA LEU A 61 5.09 -1.85 -11.58
C LEU A 61 4.15 -1.47 -12.75
N ALA A 62 4.27 -0.24 -13.28
CA ALA A 62 3.43 0.22 -14.38
C ALA A 62 3.87 -0.29 -15.76
N VAL A 63 5.17 -0.55 -15.94
CA VAL A 63 5.76 -0.79 -17.27
C VAL A 63 6.36 -2.18 -17.39
N SER A 64 6.73 -2.82 -16.28
CA SER A 64 7.44 -4.10 -16.29
C SER A 64 6.61 -5.23 -15.67
N PRO A 65 6.64 -6.43 -16.26
CA PRO A 65 6.00 -7.58 -15.65
C PRO A 65 6.73 -8.00 -14.36
N LEU A 66 5.99 -8.17 -13.28
CA LEU A 66 6.49 -8.44 -11.92
C LEU A 66 7.52 -9.58 -11.88
N LEU A 67 7.27 -10.64 -12.67
CA LEU A 67 8.09 -11.86 -12.69
C LEU A 67 9.45 -11.71 -13.39
N SER A 68 9.68 -10.65 -14.17
CA SER A 68 10.98 -10.46 -14.84
C SER A 68 11.94 -9.62 -14.01
N ASN A 69 11.41 -8.71 -13.18
CA ASN A 69 12.19 -7.71 -12.45
C ASN A 69 12.09 -7.88 -10.93
N MET A 70 11.76 -9.08 -10.45
CA MET A 70 11.51 -9.33 -9.03
C MET A 70 12.70 -8.95 -8.12
N SER A 71 13.94 -9.18 -8.56
CA SER A 71 15.13 -8.76 -7.81
C SER A 71 15.22 -7.23 -7.68
N ALA A 72 15.00 -6.51 -8.78
CA ALA A 72 14.99 -5.04 -8.78
C ALA A 72 13.83 -4.48 -7.96
N ILE A 73 12.67 -5.17 -7.94
CA ILE A 73 11.54 -4.83 -7.08
C ILE A 73 11.92 -5.01 -5.61
N GLN A 74 12.52 -6.15 -5.24
CA GLN A 74 12.95 -6.43 -3.87
C GLN A 74 14.00 -5.42 -3.37
N GLU A 75 14.95 -5.05 -4.23
CA GLU A 75 15.92 -3.99 -3.95
C GLU A 75 15.24 -2.63 -3.75
N THR A 76 14.38 -2.22 -4.69
CA THR A 76 13.66 -0.94 -4.62
C THR A 76 12.73 -0.86 -3.41
N VAL A 77 12.11 -1.98 -3.00
CA VAL A 77 11.30 -2.06 -1.78
C VAL A 77 12.17 -1.88 -0.53
N GLY A 78 13.38 -2.45 -0.49
CA GLY A 78 14.34 -2.20 0.58
C GLY A 78 14.83 -0.75 0.63
N GLU A 79 15.09 -0.13 -0.52
CA GLU A 79 15.42 1.29 -0.60
C GLU A 79 14.26 2.18 -0.11
N MET A 80 13.03 1.83 -0.48
CA MET A 80 11.82 2.54 -0.07
C MET A 80 11.59 2.41 1.44
N GLU A 81 11.79 1.23 2.02
CA GLU A 81 11.72 0.99 3.47
C GLU A 81 12.74 1.85 4.21
N SER A 82 14.02 1.83 3.78
CA SER A 82 15.06 2.66 4.40
C SER A 82 14.79 4.15 4.28
N ALA A 83 14.28 4.62 3.14
CA ALA A 83 13.94 6.02 2.93
C ALA A 83 12.73 6.44 3.79
N TYR A 84 11.75 5.55 3.94
CA TYR A 84 10.60 5.74 4.80
C TYR A 84 11.00 5.81 6.28
N ASP A 85 11.87 4.91 6.76
CA ASP A 85 12.38 4.93 8.13
C ASP A 85 13.16 6.21 8.43
N GLY A 86 13.94 6.71 7.48
CA GLY A 86 14.60 8.01 7.57
C GLY A 86 13.62 9.17 7.73
N LEU A 87 12.54 9.17 6.95
CA LEU A 87 11.47 10.17 7.04
C LEU A 87 10.73 10.08 8.38
N ALA A 88 10.33 8.87 8.78
CA ALA A 88 9.63 8.63 10.04
C ALA A 88 10.48 9.04 11.24
N GLY A 89 11.78 8.73 11.23
CA GLY A 89 12.73 9.13 12.28
C GLY A 89 12.92 10.65 12.40
N GLU A 90 12.87 11.38 11.29
CA GLU A 90 12.91 12.86 11.31
C GLU A 90 11.59 13.47 11.78
N LEU A 91 10.45 12.85 11.47
CA LEU A 91 9.11 13.30 11.88
C LEU A 91 8.79 12.98 13.34
N GLN A 92 9.27 11.85 13.87
CA GLN A 92 8.95 11.36 15.22
C GLN A 92 9.15 12.41 16.33
N PRO A 93 10.28 13.15 16.43
CA PRO A 93 10.45 14.19 17.45
C PRO A 93 9.55 15.42 17.22
N LEU A 94 9.01 15.60 16.01
CA LEU A 94 8.16 16.72 15.63
C LEU A 94 6.67 16.45 15.86
N LEU A 95 6.26 15.18 16.00
CA LEU A 95 4.85 14.77 16.16
C LEU A 95 4.06 15.56 17.23
N PRO A 96 4.60 15.85 18.43
CA PRO A 96 3.84 16.61 19.43
C PRO A 96 3.52 18.04 18.98
N ALA A 97 4.31 18.59 18.05
CA ALA A 97 4.15 19.95 17.54
C ALA A 97 3.35 20.02 16.23
N THR A 98 3.10 18.91 15.54
CA THR A 98 2.44 18.95 14.22
C THR A 98 0.99 19.44 14.30
N ALA A 99 0.30 19.22 15.42
CA ALA A 99 -1.04 19.77 15.65
C ALA A 99 -1.05 21.31 15.66
N LEU A 100 0.06 21.95 16.06
CA LEU A 100 0.21 23.41 16.05
C LEU A 100 0.34 23.96 14.62
N LEU A 101 0.74 23.12 13.67
CA LEU A 101 0.91 23.49 12.27
C LEU A 101 -0.41 23.44 11.48
N ARG A 102 -1.53 23.01 12.08
CA ARG A 102 -2.82 22.84 11.36
C ARG A 102 -3.27 24.08 10.60
N SER A 103 -2.95 25.28 11.11
CA SER A 103 -3.31 26.56 10.51
C SER A 103 -2.39 27.01 9.36
N VAL A 104 -1.29 26.29 9.10
CA VAL A 104 -0.39 26.59 7.99
C VAL A 104 -1.09 26.21 6.67
N PRO A 105 -1.23 27.14 5.70
CA PRO A 105 -1.85 26.86 4.41
C PRO A 105 -1.16 25.70 3.68
N ASP A 106 -1.94 24.95 2.90
CA ASP A 106 -1.54 23.86 1.99
C ASP A 106 -0.88 22.61 2.62
N TYR A 107 -0.18 22.74 3.75
CA TYR A 107 0.59 21.65 4.37
C TYR A 107 0.23 21.39 5.83
N GLY A 108 -0.43 22.34 6.48
CA GLY A 108 -0.80 22.26 7.89
C GLY A 108 -1.70 21.08 8.24
N PRO A 109 -2.79 20.84 7.49
CA PRO A 109 -3.64 19.67 7.70
C PRO A 109 -2.91 18.33 7.50
N LEU A 110 -2.01 18.26 6.51
CA LEU A 110 -1.20 17.06 6.27
C LEU A 110 -0.23 16.81 7.42
N ALA A 111 0.44 17.86 7.92
CA ALA A 111 1.30 17.75 9.10
C ALA A 111 0.51 17.31 10.34
N ALA A 112 -0.67 17.89 10.57
CA ALA A 112 -1.55 17.52 11.68
C ALA A 112 -2.03 16.06 11.61
N ALA A 113 -2.12 15.48 10.42
CA ALA A 113 -2.47 14.07 10.22
C ALA A 113 -1.29 13.09 10.33
N ALA A 114 -0.04 13.58 10.40
CA ALA A 114 1.15 12.73 10.48
C ALA A 114 1.11 11.66 11.60
N PRO A 115 0.60 11.93 12.82
CA PRO A 115 0.49 10.90 13.87
C PRO A 115 -0.41 9.72 13.50
N ALA A 116 -1.40 9.93 12.63
CA ALA A 116 -2.28 8.86 12.14
C ALA A 116 -1.71 8.20 10.88
N LEU A 117 -1.00 8.95 10.03
CA LEU A 117 -0.45 8.46 8.77
C LEU A 117 0.81 7.60 8.95
N LEU A 118 1.68 7.91 9.91
CA LEU A 118 2.92 7.14 10.11
C LEU A 118 2.63 5.66 10.46
N PRO A 119 1.77 5.31 11.43
CA PRO A 119 1.47 3.90 11.69
C PRO A 119 0.88 3.16 10.48
N VAL A 120 0.09 3.84 9.65
CA VAL A 120 -0.46 3.28 8.41
C VAL A 120 0.66 3.04 7.38
N GLY A 121 1.61 3.97 7.28
CA GLY A 121 2.80 3.83 6.46
C GLY A 121 3.68 2.65 6.90
N ASP A 122 3.93 2.51 8.21
CA ASP A 122 4.70 1.41 8.79
C ASP A 122 4.05 0.06 8.45
N GLN A 123 2.74 -0.06 8.68
CA GLN A 123 1.97 -1.26 8.38
C GLN A 123 1.98 -1.58 6.87
N GLY A 124 1.80 -0.56 6.02
CA GLY A 124 1.84 -0.70 4.57
C GLY A 124 3.20 -1.17 4.05
N MET A 125 4.28 -0.59 4.58
CA MET A 125 5.64 -0.98 4.22
C MET A 125 5.98 -2.39 4.69
N ALA A 126 5.64 -2.73 5.93
CA ALA A 126 5.86 -4.07 6.46
C ALA A 126 5.11 -5.14 5.64
N LEU A 127 3.85 -4.87 5.26
CA LEU A 127 3.07 -5.77 4.42
C LEU A 127 3.67 -5.91 3.01
N LEU A 128 4.08 -4.80 2.39
CA LEU A 128 4.74 -4.82 1.08
C LEU A 128 6.04 -5.64 1.12
N ARG A 129 6.87 -5.42 2.15
CA ARG A 129 8.12 -6.14 2.36
C ARG A 129 7.88 -7.64 2.53
N LYS A 130 6.97 -8.03 3.43
CA LYS A 130 6.58 -9.42 3.65
C LYS A 130 6.07 -10.08 2.37
N GLY A 131 5.22 -9.40 1.60
CA GLY A 131 4.69 -9.93 0.34
C GLY A 131 5.77 -10.18 -0.72
N VAL A 132 6.73 -9.25 -0.85
CA VAL A 132 7.84 -9.40 -1.79
C VAL A 132 8.81 -10.49 -1.32
N ASP A 133 9.20 -10.51 -0.05
CA ASP A 133 10.11 -11.52 0.49
C ASP A 133 9.52 -12.95 0.43
N LEU A 134 8.20 -13.07 0.52
CA LEU A 134 7.48 -14.34 0.34
C LEU A 134 7.52 -14.79 -1.13
N ALA A 135 7.23 -13.90 -2.09
CA ALA A 135 7.13 -14.26 -3.51
C ALA A 135 8.50 -14.38 -4.23
N ALA A 136 9.47 -13.56 -3.86
CA ALA A 136 10.76 -13.45 -4.52
C ALA A 136 11.53 -14.79 -4.68
N PRO A 137 11.70 -15.61 -3.62
CA PRO A 137 12.45 -16.87 -3.74
C PRO A 137 11.78 -17.84 -4.73
N HIS A 138 10.45 -17.97 -4.67
CA HIS A 138 9.69 -18.85 -5.58
C HIS A 138 9.82 -18.42 -7.04
N ILE A 139 9.78 -17.11 -7.30
CA ILE A 139 9.95 -16.56 -8.66
C ILE A 139 11.37 -16.78 -9.16
N ALA A 140 12.38 -16.56 -8.31
CA ALA A 140 13.78 -16.76 -8.67
C ALA A 140 14.08 -18.23 -9.01
N GLU A 141 13.58 -19.17 -8.20
CA GLU A 141 13.71 -20.60 -8.46
C GLU A 141 13.04 -21.02 -9.77
N LEU A 142 11.79 -20.57 -10.01
CA LEU A 142 11.06 -20.89 -11.24
C LEU A 142 11.77 -20.32 -12.48
N ARG A 143 12.27 -19.09 -12.40
CA ARG A 143 13.01 -18.47 -13.50
C ARG A 143 14.33 -19.17 -13.77
N ALA A 144 15.06 -19.60 -12.72
CA ALA A 144 16.29 -20.35 -12.88
C ALA A 144 16.05 -21.74 -13.50
N ALA A 145 14.96 -22.40 -13.12
CA ALA A 145 14.57 -23.70 -13.67
C ALA A 145 14.04 -23.60 -15.12
N GLN A 146 13.40 -22.49 -15.48
CA GLN A 146 12.78 -22.26 -16.79
C GLN A 146 13.16 -20.88 -17.37
N PRO A 147 14.42 -20.70 -17.82
CA PRO A 147 14.92 -19.39 -18.27
C PRO A 147 14.13 -18.82 -19.45
N ASP A 148 13.76 -19.68 -20.39
CA ASP A 148 13.09 -19.32 -21.65
C ASP A 148 11.55 -19.32 -21.53
N ALA A 149 10.98 -19.66 -20.37
CA ALA A 149 9.54 -19.70 -20.21
C ALA A 149 8.93 -18.29 -20.22
N SER A 150 7.81 -18.18 -20.93
CA SER A 150 7.02 -16.96 -20.94
C SER A 150 6.53 -16.63 -19.53
N ILE A 151 6.40 -15.35 -19.24
CA ILE A 151 5.82 -14.84 -17.99
C ILE A 151 4.41 -15.40 -17.79
N VAL A 152 3.65 -15.53 -18.86
CA VAL A 152 2.28 -16.08 -18.83
C VAL A 152 2.28 -17.54 -18.38
N ASP A 153 3.29 -18.33 -18.76
CA ASP A 153 3.40 -19.74 -18.37
C ASP A 153 3.86 -19.92 -16.92
N LEU A 154 4.58 -18.94 -16.38
CA LEU A 154 5.09 -18.99 -15.02
C LEU A 154 4.08 -18.45 -13.99
N LEU A 155 3.17 -17.57 -14.38
CA LEU A 155 2.18 -16.97 -13.47
C LEU A 155 1.37 -18.02 -12.67
N PRO A 156 0.79 -19.06 -13.30
CA PRO A 156 0.06 -20.10 -12.56
C PRO A 156 0.96 -20.88 -11.60
N GLN A 157 2.22 -21.14 -11.98
CA GLN A 157 3.18 -21.87 -11.15
C GLN A 157 3.60 -21.04 -9.93
N VAL A 158 3.81 -19.73 -10.11
CA VAL A 158 4.07 -18.81 -9.00
C VAL A 158 2.85 -18.75 -8.08
N ALA A 159 1.66 -18.56 -8.64
CA ALA A 159 0.41 -18.54 -7.88
C ALA A 159 0.19 -19.83 -7.07
N ALA A 160 0.54 -20.98 -7.63
CA ALA A 160 0.43 -22.27 -6.96
C ALA A 160 1.45 -22.46 -5.82
N ARG A 161 2.68 -21.92 -5.96
CA ARG A 161 3.71 -21.99 -4.91
C ARG A 161 3.47 -21.00 -3.78
N VAL A 162 3.15 -19.76 -4.15
CA VAL A 162 2.94 -18.64 -3.21
C VAL A 162 1.57 -18.73 -2.53
N GLY A 163 0.55 -19.19 -3.24
CA GLY A 163 -0.84 -19.23 -2.80
C GLY A 163 -1.06 -19.79 -1.39
N PRO A 164 -0.53 -20.98 -1.05
CA PRO A 164 -0.65 -21.57 0.28
C PRO A 164 -0.05 -20.75 1.42
N GLU A 165 0.92 -19.87 1.13
CA GLU A 165 1.60 -19.04 2.14
C GLU A 165 0.91 -17.69 2.34
N LEU A 166 0.08 -17.24 1.38
CA LEU A 166 -0.59 -15.95 1.44
C LEU A 166 -1.45 -15.72 2.70
N PRO A 167 -2.14 -16.72 3.30
CA PRO A 167 -2.88 -16.53 4.55
C PRO A 167 -2.06 -15.93 5.69
N ALA A 168 -0.73 -16.08 5.68
CA ALA A 168 0.16 -15.45 6.66
C ALA A 168 0.10 -13.91 6.64
N LEU A 169 -0.35 -13.31 5.53
CA LEU A 169 -0.50 -11.86 5.36
C LEU A 169 -1.87 -11.33 5.79
N ALA A 170 -2.82 -12.21 6.14
CA ALA A 170 -4.22 -11.84 6.36
C ALA A 170 -4.41 -10.90 7.56
N GLU A 171 -3.69 -11.14 8.65
CA GLU A 171 -3.79 -10.33 9.87
C GLU A 171 -3.22 -8.92 9.65
N ASP A 172 -2.03 -8.81 9.05
CA ASP A 172 -1.41 -7.53 8.71
C ASP A 172 -2.30 -6.72 7.76
N LEU A 173 -2.91 -7.39 6.77
CA LEU A 173 -3.81 -6.77 5.81
C LEU A 173 -5.09 -6.23 6.46
N ALA A 174 -5.71 -7.01 7.36
CA ALA A 174 -6.90 -6.59 8.11
C ALA A 174 -6.59 -5.42 9.06
N SER A 175 -5.43 -5.46 9.71
CA SER A 175 -4.93 -4.38 10.57
C SER A 175 -4.72 -3.09 9.77
N LEU A 176 -4.01 -3.17 8.64
CA LEU A 176 -3.78 -2.02 7.75
C LEU A 176 -5.08 -1.41 7.23
N LYS A 177 -6.04 -2.25 6.81
CA LYS A 177 -7.36 -1.78 6.38
C LYS A 177 -8.10 -1.02 7.47
N THR A 178 -8.02 -1.50 8.71
CA THR A 178 -8.64 -0.85 9.87
C THR A 178 -7.98 0.49 10.18
N SER A 179 -6.64 0.54 10.23
CA SER A 179 -5.88 1.77 10.45
C SER A 179 -6.13 2.80 9.35
N LEU A 180 -6.13 2.37 8.09
CA LEU A 180 -6.38 3.24 6.94
C LEU A 180 -7.79 3.84 6.99
N ALA A 181 -8.80 3.06 7.37
CA ALA A 181 -10.18 3.55 7.51
C ALA A 181 -10.36 4.56 8.65
N ALA A 182 -9.45 4.57 9.64
CA ALA A 182 -9.46 5.53 10.74
C ALA A 182 -8.80 6.89 10.39
N VAL A 183 -8.14 7.00 9.23
CA VAL A 183 -7.49 8.24 8.79
C VAL A 183 -8.55 9.23 8.29
N ASP A 184 -8.67 10.37 8.98
CA ASP A 184 -9.50 11.48 8.51
C ASP A 184 -8.82 12.22 7.35
N THR A 185 -9.46 12.17 6.17
CA THR A 185 -8.95 12.78 4.93
C THR A 185 -9.64 14.10 4.59
N SER A 186 -10.62 14.55 5.39
CA SER A 186 -11.51 15.66 5.04
C SER A 186 -10.81 17.02 4.89
N GLU A 187 -9.74 17.25 5.66
CA GLU A 187 -8.97 18.49 5.63
C GLU A 187 -7.65 18.36 4.84
N MET A 188 -7.35 17.18 4.30
CA MET A 188 -6.08 16.93 3.62
C MET A 188 -6.02 17.57 2.22
N PRO A 189 -4.80 17.90 1.73
CA PRO A 189 -4.62 18.34 0.35
C PRO A 189 -5.03 17.26 -0.66
N ASP A 190 -5.65 17.66 -1.79
CA ASP A 190 -6.16 16.76 -2.83
C ASP A 190 -5.17 15.68 -3.27
N ARG A 191 -3.88 16.03 -3.36
CA ARG A 191 -2.82 15.10 -3.76
C ARG A 191 -2.64 13.96 -2.75
N ALA A 192 -2.75 14.24 -1.46
CA ALA A 192 -2.65 13.22 -0.42
C ALA A 192 -3.90 12.32 -0.43
N VAL A 193 -5.08 12.94 -0.58
CA VAL A 193 -6.35 12.22 -0.69
C VAL A 193 -6.33 11.27 -1.89
N ALA A 194 -5.89 11.72 -3.06
CA ALA A 194 -5.82 10.91 -4.28
C ALA A 194 -4.92 9.67 -4.13
N LEU A 195 -3.84 9.76 -3.34
CA LEU A 195 -2.97 8.61 -3.05
C LEU A 195 -3.67 7.59 -2.13
N LEU A 196 -4.41 8.07 -1.13
CA LEU A 196 -5.12 7.22 -0.17
C LEU A 196 -6.37 6.57 -0.76
N GLN A 197 -7.05 7.21 -1.72
CA GLN A 197 -8.27 6.69 -2.34
C GLN A 197 -8.08 5.36 -3.10
N GLY A 198 -6.87 5.09 -3.61
CA GLY A 198 -6.58 3.83 -4.29
C GLY A 198 -6.35 2.65 -3.35
N ALA A 199 -5.98 2.92 -2.09
CA ALA A 199 -5.57 1.88 -1.15
C ALA A 199 -6.70 0.90 -0.76
N PRO A 200 -7.95 1.32 -0.48
CA PRO A 200 -9.02 0.38 -0.16
C PRO A 200 -9.28 -0.67 -1.24
N GLY A 201 -9.22 -0.29 -2.51
CA GLY A 201 -9.39 -1.21 -3.64
C GLY A 201 -8.25 -2.23 -3.74
N ALA A 202 -7.01 -1.77 -3.57
CA ALA A 202 -5.83 -2.65 -3.54
C ALA A 202 -5.88 -3.64 -2.35
N LEU A 203 -6.28 -3.17 -1.17
CA LEU A 203 -6.44 -4.02 0.03
C LEU A 203 -7.56 -5.04 -0.15
N ALA A 204 -8.70 -4.66 -0.76
CA ALA A 204 -9.78 -5.60 -1.05
C ALA A 204 -9.36 -6.70 -2.03
N LEU A 205 -8.58 -6.35 -3.07
CA LEU A 205 -8.01 -7.34 -3.97
C LEU A 205 -7.02 -8.26 -3.25
N ALA A 206 -6.14 -7.69 -2.42
CA ALA A 206 -5.22 -8.48 -1.60
C ALA A 206 -5.99 -9.42 -0.65
N GLU A 207 -7.12 -9.01 -0.07
CA GLU A 207 -7.93 -9.87 0.81
C GLU A 207 -8.49 -11.08 0.06
N VAL A 208 -8.97 -10.85 -1.17
CA VAL A 208 -9.45 -11.92 -2.05
C VAL A 208 -8.33 -12.89 -2.40
N VAL A 209 -7.18 -12.36 -2.83
CA VAL A 209 -6.00 -13.16 -3.21
C VAL A 209 -5.48 -13.97 -2.03
N THR A 210 -5.41 -13.37 -0.84
CA THR A 210 -4.99 -14.05 0.38
C THR A 210 -5.94 -15.16 0.81
N ARG A 211 -7.25 -14.97 0.63
CA ARG A 211 -8.27 -15.99 0.96
C ARG A 211 -8.31 -17.13 -0.06
N LEU A 212 -8.17 -16.81 -1.35
CA LEU A 212 -8.20 -17.81 -2.43
C LEU A 212 -6.87 -18.51 -2.62
N GLY A 213 -5.77 -17.94 -2.13
CA GLY A 213 -4.41 -18.44 -2.28
C GLY A 213 -4.25 -19.96 -2.12
N PRO A 214 -4.70 -20.55 -0.99
CA PRO A 214 -4.60 -21.98 -0.75
C PRO A 214 -5.34 -22.86 -1.78
N GLU A 215 -6.40 -22.32 -2.39
CA GLU A 215 -7.21 -23.02 -3.38
C GLU A 215 -6.65 -22.85 -4.81
N LEU A 216 -5.71 -21.92 -5.04
CA LEU A 216 -5.16 -21.65 -6.37
C LEU A 216 -4.54 -22.89 -7.04
N PRO A 217 -3.74 -23.74 -6.37
CA PRO A 217 -3.21 -24.94 -7.01
C PRO A 217 -4.32 -25.86 -7.54
N ALA A 218 -5.35 -26.08 -6.71
CA ALA A 218 -6.50 -26.89 -7.07
C ALA A 218 -7.30 -26.24 -8.21
N LEU A 219 -7.54 -24.93 -8.15
CA LEU A 219 -8.29 -24.21 -9.18
C LEU A 219 -7.54 -24.14 -10.52
N LEU A 220 -6.22 -24.07 -10.49
CA LEU A 220 -5.39 -24.00 -11.69
C LEU A 220 -5.06 -25.37 -12.29
N GLY A 221 -5.53 -26.46 -11.67
CA GLY A 221 -5.27 -27.82 -12.14
C GLY A 221 -3.82 -28.28 -11.98
N MET A 222 -3.16 -27.83 -10.92
CA MET A 222 -1.77 -28.18 -10.63
C MET A 222 -1.60 -29.65 -10.20
N ASP A 223 -2.64 -30.26 -9.61
CA ASP A 223 -2.65 -31.68 -9.24
C ASP A 223 -3.32 -32.57 -10.30
N GLY A 224 -3.73 -31.99 -11.43
CA GLY A 224 -4.37 -32.66 -12.55
C GLY A 224 -5.49 -31.82 -13.19
N PRO A 225 -6.03 -32.26 -14.34
CA PRO A 225 -6.98 -31.47 -15.11
C PRO A 225 -8.22 -31.06 -14.31
N LYS A 226 -8.63 -29.80 -14.45
CA LYS A 226 -9.85 -29.22 -13.87
C LYS A 226 -10.77 -28.73 -14.95
N HIS A 227 -12.01 -29.20 -14.91
CA HIS A 227 -13.05 -28.83 -15.85
C HIS A 227 -14.00 -27.82 -15.21
N TYR A 228 -14.19 -26.69 -15.88
CA TYR A 228 -15.11 -25.64 -15.50
C TYR A 228 -16.24 -25.56 -16.50
N LEU A 229 -17.47 -25.52 -15.99
CA LEU A 229 -18.67 -25.22 -16.75
C LEU A 229 -18.88 -23.70 -16.76
N VAL A 230 -18.89 -23.10 -17.92
CA VAL A 230 -19.17 -21.67 -18.12
C VAL A 230 -20.52 -21.52 -18.78
N LEU A 231 -21.43 -20.81 -18.11
CA LEU A 231 -22.76 -20.53 -18.63
C LEU A 231 -22.80 -19.10 -19.15
N VAL A 232 -22.95 -18.92 -20.46
CA VAL A 232 -23.05 -17.60 -21.07
C VAL A 232 -24.51 -17.15 -21.01
N GLN A 233 -24.80 -16.20 -20.13
CA GLN A 233 -26.16 -15.76 -19.85
C GLN A 233 -26.47 -14.39 -20.45
N ASN A 234 -27.64 -14.27 -21.07
CA ASN A 234 -28.19 -13.00 -21.55
C ASN A 234 -29.08 -12.37 -20.46
N ASN A 235 -28.64 -11.23 -19.93
CA ASN A 235 -29.36 -10.48 -18.90
C ASN A 235 -30.59 -9.71 -19.45
N HIS A 236 -30.77 -9.59 -20.77
CA HIS A 236 -32.00 -9.05 -21.36
C HIS A 236 -33.17 -10.04 -21.37
N GLU A 237 -32.91 -11.32 -21.12
CA GLU A 237 -33.92 -12.37 -21.00
C GLU A 237 -33.86 -13.01 -19.61
N LEU A 238 -34.19 -12.25 -18.57
CA LEU A 238 -34.11 -12.70 -17.18
C LEU A 238 -34.96 -13.94 -16.92
N ARG A 239 -34.32 -14.96 -16.33
CA ARG A 239 -34.93 -16.20 -15.84
C ARG A 239 -34.41 -16.48 -14.43
N ALA A 240 -35.01 -17.46 -13.75
CA ALA A 240 -34.67 -17.80 -12.36
C ALA A 240 -33.17 -18.05 -12.12
N THR A 241 -32.42 -18.48 -13.13
CA THR A 241 -30.98 -18.76 -13.06
C THR A 241 -30.08 -17.55 -13.41
N GLY A 242 -30.64 -16.36 -13.68
CA GLY A 242 -29.88 -15.14 -14.02
C GLY A 242 -30.00 -14.67 -15.48
N GLY A 243 -30.67 -15.44 -16.34
CA GLY A 243 -30.87 -15.11 -17.75
C GLY A 243 -31.08 -16.33 -18.64
N PHE A 244 -31.40 -16.12 -19.91
CA PHE A 244 -31.33 -17.17 -20.92
C PHE A 244 -29.88 -17.61 -21.11
N ILE A 245 -29.62 -18.92 -21.03
CA ILE A 245 -28.29 -19.49 -21.28
C ILE A 245 -28.15 -19.64 -22.79
N ALA A 246 -27.37 -18.77 -23.42
CA ALA A 246 -27.18 -18.76 -24.87
C ALA A 246 -26.14 -19.80 -25.31
N ALA A 247 -25.10 -20.01 -24.51
CA ALA A 247 -24.05 -20.98 -24.78
C ALA A 247 -23.56 -21.63 -23.51
N ILE A 248 -23.06 -22.85 -23.65
CA ILE A 248 -22.46 -23.64 -22.58
C ILE A 248 -21.02 -23.93 -22.98
N GLY A 249 -20.08 -23.53 -22.13
CA GLY A 249 -18.66 -23.73 -22.30
C GLY A 249 -18.08 -24.75 -21.33
N LYS A 250 -17.21 -25.63 -21.81
CA LYS A 250 -16.31 -26.43 -20.99
C LYS A 250 -14.89 -25.88 -21.15
N ILE A 251 -14.31 -25.45 -20.03
CA ILE A 251 -12.93 -24.99 -19.94
C ILE A 251 -12.12 -26.02 -19.17
N THR A 252 -11.01 -26.50 -19.73
CA THR A 252 -10.10 -27.40 -19.01
C THR A 252 -8.78 -26.70 -18.72
N LEU A 253 -8.41 -26.63 -17.44
CA LEU A 253 -7.10 -26.19 -16.99
C LEU A 253 -6.27 -27.40 -16.56
N ASP A 254 -5.02 -27.48 -17.02
CA ASP A 254 -4.06 -28.51 -16.61
C ASP A 254 -2.67 -27.89 -16.43
N GLN A 255 -2.07 -28.06 -15.26
CA GLN A 255 -0.81 -27.42 -14.87
C GLN A 255 -0.82 -25.89 -15.09
N GLY A 256 -1.96 -25.25 -14.80
CA GLY A 256 -2.16 -23.82 -15.00
C GLY A 256 -2.34 -23.38 -16.45
N LYS A 257 -2.35 -24.31 -17.41
CA LYS A 257 -2.54 -24.03 -18.83
C LYS A 257 -3.97 -24.29 -19.26
N LEU A 258 -4.50 -23.41 -20.10
CA LEU A 258 -5.75 -23.66 -20.80
C LEU A 258 -5.51 -24.72 -21.89
N VAL A 259 -5.99 -25.93 -21.66
CA VAL A 259 -5.80 -27.07 -22.59
C VAL A 259 -7.04 -27.39 -23.41
N GLU A 260 -8.22 -26.97 -22.96
CA GLU A 260 -9.47 -27.14 -23.70
C GLU A 260 -10.37 -25.92 -23.49
N LEU A 261 -10.96 -25.44 -24.58
CA LEU A 261 -11.95 -24.37 -24.61
C LEU A 261 -13.01 -24.75 -25.64
N ASP A 262 -14.09 -25.36 -25.17
CA ASP A 262 -15.18 -25.84 -26.02
C ASP A 262 -16.47 -25.14 -25.66
N PHE A 263 -17.06 -24.40 -26.60
CA PHE A 263 -18.34 -23.72 -26.40
C PHE A 263 -19.32 -24.20 -27.45
N VAL A 264 -20.51 -24.55 -26.99
CA VAL A 264 -21.62 -24.98 -27.83
C VAL A 264 -22.85 -24.12 -27.57
N ASP A 265 -23.64 -23.94 -28.61
CA ASP A 265 -24.92 -23.25 -28.52
C ASP A 265 -25.88 -24.09 -27.65
N SER A 266 -26.67 -23.43 -26.80
CA SER A 266 -27.59 -24.15 -25.92
C SER A 266 -28.69 -24.90 -26.67
N TYR A 267 -29.04 -24.48 -27.89
CA TYR A 267 -29.96 -25.19 -28.77
C TYR A 267 -29.40 -26.52 -29.26
N ASP A 268 -28.08 -26.65 -29.41
CA ASP A 268 -27.43 -27.91 -29.84
C ASP A 268 -27.45 -28.98 -28.73
N ILE A 269 -27.57 -28.57 -27.47
CA ILE A 269 -27.70 -29.46 -26.32
C ILE A 269 -29.18 -29.79 -26.03
N TYR A 270 -30.12 -29.00 -26.54
CA TYR A 270 -31.53 -29.18 -26.28
C TYR A 270 -32.06 -30.51 -26.84
N ARG A 271 -32.86 -31.22 -26.04
CA ARG A 271 -33.37 -32.54 -26.35
C ARG A 271 -34.89 -32.57 -26.21
N ASN A 272 -35.59 -32.78 -27.33
CA ASN A 272 -37.05 -32.94 -27.34
C ASN A 272 -37.53 -34.19 -26.58
N ASP A 273 -36.65 -35.17 -26.36
CA ASP A 273 -36.91 -36.39 -25.60
C ASP A 273 -36.44 -36.31 -24.14
N GLY A 274 -36.02 -35.13 -23.68
CA GLY A 274 -35.57 -34.91 -22.31
C GLY A 274 -36.71 -35.06 -21.29
N VAL A 275 -36.47 -35.83 -20.23
CA VAL A 275 -37.36 -35.88 -19.07
C VAL A 275 -37.01 -34.72 -18.15
N TYR A 276 -37.81 -33.66 -18.23
CA TYR A 276 -37.65 -32.48 -17.36
C TYR A 276 -38.49 -32.64 -16.09
N PRO A 277 -38.02 -32.12 -14.94
CA PRO A 277 -38.85 -32.06 -13.74
C PRO A 277 -40.15 -31.29 -14.04
N PRO A 278 -41.29 -31.67 -13.42
CA PRO A 278 -42.55 -30.99 -13.64
C PRO A 278 -42.40 -29.50 -13.30
N ALA A 279 -43.11 -28.65 -14.04
CA ALA A 279 -43.16 -27.23 -13.75
C ALA A 279 -43.58 -27.03 -12.28
N PRO A 280 -42.96 -26.07 -11.55
CA PRO A 280 -43.35 -25.78 -10.19
C PRO A 280 -44.83 -25.38 -10.12
N THR A 281 -45.48 -25.65 -8.98
CA THR A 281 -46.88 -25.25 -8.75
C THR A 281 -47.04 -23.74 -8.96
N PRO A 282 -48.14 -23.27 -9.59
CA PRO A 282 -48.41 -21.85 -9.72
C PRO A 282 -48.35 -21.16 -8.36
N MET A 283 -47.72 -19.98 -8.30
CA MET A 283 -47.75 -19.09 -7.13
C MET A 283 -49.07 -18.35 -7.05
#